data_AF-A0A8W8L859-F1
#
_entry.id   AF-A0A8W8L859-F1
#
_cell.length_a   1.000
_cell.length_b   1.000
_cell.length_c   1.000
_cell.angle_alpha   90.00
_cell.angle_beta   90.00
_cell.angle_gamma   90.00
#
_symmetry.space_group_name_H-M   'P 1'
#
loop_
_entity.id
_entity.type
_entity.pdbx_description
1 polymer ?
#
loop_
_entity_poly.entity_id
_entity_poly.type
_entity_poly.pdbx_seq_one_letter_code
_entity_poly.pdbx_strand_id
1 'polypeptide(L)'
;MSRNPMRKCLTFAKYCFLRQNRASQITRTLTTFSPNDGEDDRMYVDGNGQLRERKLGYDELYPGHIPTSTLQKVLLSIGSAGMSLLDPSRDDMIATLGETTGTWALRSIKEKMEADPTGQRILTEQPVINTNTVSIDYLGSLPEGTFGKKYWHFLSKNGFSPDARLPIHFVDDPELKYVMLRYRQVHDLFHSVLGMPPHMLGEVAVKWVEALQTGLPMCALGALFGPLRLGPKHTKKYLETYLPWAIRNGQNAKFLMAVYWEEHWEDDLETLRQELNIEPPPIIASKS
;
A
#
# COMPACT_ATOMS: atom_id res chain seq x y z
N MET A 1 -27.93 -32.83 -20.04
CA MET A 1 -27.49 -32.48 -18.67
C MET A 1 -26.44 -31.38 -18.74
N SER A 2 -26.87 -30.12 -18.68
CA SER A 2 -26.00 -28.94 -18.70
C SER A 2 -25.37 -28.73 -17.31
N ARG A 3 -24.03 -28.78 -17.23
CA ARG A 3 -23.28 -28.45 -16.00
C ARG A 3 -22.82 -26.99 -16.09
N ASN A 4 -23.49 -26.15 -15.32
CA ASN A 4 -23.38 -24.69 -15.33
C ASN A 4 -21.98 -24.19 -14.89
N PRO A 5 -21.22 -23.48 -15.75
CA PRO A 5 -19.85 -23.01 -15.46
C PRO A 5 -19.77 -21.99 -14.31
N MET A 6 -20.87 -21.29 -13.99
CA MET A 6 -20.92 -20.37 -12.84
C MET A 6 -20.71 -21.06 -11.49
N ARG A 7 -21.13 -22.32 -11.33
CA ARG A 7 -20.95 -23.05 -10.05
C ARG A 7 -19.49 -23.37 -9.75
N LYS A 8 -18.65 -23.58 -10.78
CA LYS A 8 -17.20 -23.82 -10.58
C LYS A 8 -16.47 -22.54 -10.16
N CYS A 9 -16.86 -21.39 -10.70
CA CYS A 9 -16.26 -20.10 -10.38
C CYS A 9 -16.53 -19.67 -8.91
N LEU A 10 -17.77 -19.83 -8.44
CA LEU A 10 -18.13 -19.58 -7.03
C LEU A 10 -17.45 -20.55 -6.05
N THR A 11 -17.16 -21.79 -6.49
CA THR A 11 -16.45 -22.77 -5.67
C THR A 11 -14.96 -22.43 -5.56
N PHE A 12 -14.35 -21.89 -6.62
CA PHE A 12 -12.96 -21.43 -6.61
C PHE A 12 -12.76 -20.17 -5.76
N ALA A 13 -13.67 -19.19 -5.85
CA ALA A 13 -13.65 -18.00 -5.00
C ALA A 13 -13.81 -18.36 -3.51
N LYS A 14 -14.71 -19.30 -3.18
CA LYS A 14 -14.83 -19.86 -1.82
C LYS A 14 -13.56 -20.59 -1.37
N TYR A 15 -12.91 -21.34 -2.26
CA TYR A 15 -11.69 -22.08 -1.95
C TYR A 15 -10.50 -21.13 -1.65
N CYS A 16 -10.31 -20.08 -2.46
CA CYS A 16 -9.30 -19.05 -2.19
C CYS A 16 -9.59 -18.32 -0.86
N PHE A 17 -10.86 -17.98 -0.60
CA PHE A 17 -11.30 -17.33 0.63
C PHE A 17 -11.11 -18.20 1.88
N LEU A 18 -11.36 -19.52 1.78
CA LEU A 18 -11.12 -20.47 2.88
C LEU A 18 -9.63 -20.67 3.16
N ARG A 19 -8.78 -20.58 2.13
CA ARG A 19 -7.31 -20.70 2.29
C ARG A 19 -6.73 -19.46 2.97
N GLN A 20 -7.24 -18.27 2.64
CA GLN A 20 -6.86 -17.00 3.27
C GLN A 20 -7.29 -16.94 4.75
N ASN A 21 -8.50 -17.43 5.09
CA ASN A 21 -8.96 -17.52 6.47
C ASN A 21 -8.24 -18.61 7.30
N ARG A 22 -7.84 -19.73 6.70
CA ARG A 22 -7.02 -20.74 7.41
C ARG A 22 -5.62 -20.22 7.74
N ALA A 23 -5.01 -19.45 6.84
CA ALA A 23 -3.73 -18.80 7.13
C ALA A 23 -3.86 -17.84 8.33
N SER A 24 -4.93 -17.03 8.37
CA SER A 24 -5.25 -16.13 9.48
C SER A 24 -5.48 -16.83 10.84
N GLN A 25 -6.14 -17.99 10.86
CA GLN A 25 -6.40 -18.74 12.10
C GLN A 25 -5.17 -19.51 12.63
N ILE A 26 -4.30 -20.00 11.73
CA ILE A 26 -3.07 -20.69 12.14
C ILE A 26 -2.11 -19.73 12.85
N THR A 27 -2.07 -18.45 12.42
CA THR A 27 -1.25 -17.40 13.06
C THR A 27 -1.66 -17.09 14.50
N ARG A 28 -2.89 -17.42 14.94
CA ARG A 28 -3.35 -17.13 16.31
C ARG A 28 -2.97 -18.17 17.36
N THR A 29 -2.41 -19.33 17.00
CA THR A 29 -2.25 -20.46 17.94
C THR A 29 -0.80 -20.78 18.30
N LEU A 30 0.18 -19.99 17.86
CA LEU A 30 1.59 -20.21 18.20
C LEU A 30 2.24 -18.93 18.73
N THR A 31 1.93 -18.61 19.99
CA THR A 31 2.69 -17.67 20.81
C THR A 31 3.74 -18.43 21.62
N THR A 32 4.95 -18.55 21.06
CA THR A 32 6.20 -18.64 21.85
C THR A 32 7.33 -18.02 21.02
N PHE A 33 8.07 -17.11 21.67
CA PHE A 33 9.00 -16.11 21.14
C PHE A 33 10.38 -16.68 20.73
N SER A 34 10.96 -16.23 19.62
CA SER A 34 12.35 -15.69 19.57
C SER A 34 12.68 -15.06 18.21
N PRO A 35 13.61 -14.09 18.17
CA PRO A 35 13.64 -13.00 17.21
C PRO A 35 14.76 -13.18 16.18
N ASN A 36 14.44 -13.49 14.91
CA ASN A 36 15.44 -13.45 13.84
C ASN A 36 14.89 -13.46 12.41
N ASP A 37 13.78 -12.78 12.11
CA ASP A 37 13.11 -13.02 10.82
C ASP A 37 13.32 -11.84 9.85
N GLY A 38 14.59 -11.62 9.53
CA GLY A 38 15.05 -11.01 8.28
C GLY A 38 15.55 -12.05 7.25
N GLU A 39 15.39 -13.34 7.53
CA GLU A 39 15.89 -14.43 6.69
C GLU A 39 14.78 -15.01 5.79
N ASP A 40 15.01 -14.85 4.48
CA ASP A 40 14.62 -15.74 3.38
C ASP A 40 13.40 -16.65 3.62
N ASP A 41 12.21 -16.17 3.24
CA ASP A 41 10.92 -16.87 3.23
C ASP A 41 10.89 -18.17 2.38
N ARG A 42 12.03 -18.48 1.72
CA ARG A 42 12.30 -19.75 1.06
C ARG A 42 12.56 -20.88 2.04
N MET A 43 12.92 -20.67 3.30
CA MET A 43 13.15 -21.79 4.24
C MET A 43 11.90 -22.12 5.07
N TYR A 44 11.55 -23.40 5.20
CA TYR A 44 10.52 -23.88 6.12
C TYR A 44 11.00 -25.13 6.86
N VAL A 45 10.53 -25.34 8.09
CA VAL A 45 10.82 -26.56 8.85
C VAL A 45 9.80 -27.64 8.47
N ASP A 46 10.28 -28.77 7.95
CA ASP A 46 9.42 -29.89 7.58
C ASP A 46 8.88 -30.64 8.81
N GLY A 47 7.96 -31.60 8.58
CA GLY A 47 7.36 -32.40 9.65
C GLY A 47 8.35 -33.26 10.45
N ASN A 48 9.62 -33.33 10.03
CA ASN A 48 10.71 -34.03 10.72
C ASN A 48 11.68 -33.05 11.42
N GLY A 49 11.36 -31.76 11.48
CA GLY A 49 12.20 -30.75 12.11
C GLY A 49 13.39 -30.30 11.25
N GLN A 50 13.42 -30.61 9.95
CA GLN A 50 14.50 -30.20 9.06
C GLN A 50 14.18 -28.88 8.37
N LEU A 51 15.11 -27.92 8.41
CA LEU A 51 15.09 -26.72 7.57
C LEU A 51 15.21 -27.14 6.09
N ARG A 52 14.21 -26.79 5.29
CA ARG A 52 14.12 -27.10 3.86
C ARG A 52 13.80 -25.86 3.06
N GLU A 53 14.43 -25.77 1.89
CA GLU A 53 14.09 -24.74 0.91
C GLU A 53 12.77 -25.09 0.19
N ARG A 54 11.89 -24.11 0.10
CA ARG A 54 10.61 -24.10 -0.59
C ARG A 54 10.91 -24.00 -2.08
N LYS A 55 10.92 -25.14 -2.76
CA LYS A 55 10.96 -25.17 -4.23
C LYS A 55 9.71 -24.45 -4.74
N LEU A 56 9.89 -23.31 -5.40
CA LEU A 56 8.82 -22.64 -6.14
C LEU A 56 8.19 -23.63 -7.11
N GLY A 57 6.85 -23.58 -7.22
CA GLY A 57 6.16 -24.31 -8.29
C GLY A 57 6.68 -23.86 -9.65
N TYR A 58 6.64 -24.73 -10.66
CA TYR A 58 7.14 -24.43 -12.03
C TYR A 58 6.59 -23.13 -12.64
N ASP A 59 5.42 -22.66 -12.16
CA ASP A 59 4.73 -21.46 -12.64
C ASP A 59 4.77 -20.27 -11.65
N GLU A 60 5.40 -20.40 -10.48
CA GLU A 60 5.46 -19.32 -9.48
C GLU A 60 6.65 -18.40 -9.73
N LEU A 61 6.39 -17.10 -9.92
CA LEU A 61 7.44 -16.10 -10.19
C LEU A 61 8.18 -15.64 -8.92
N TYR A 62 7.54 -15.73 -7.76
CA TYR A 62 8.09 -15.41 -6.45
C TYR A 62 7.24 -16.08 -5.35
N PRO A 63 7.76 -16.24 -4.11
CA PRO A 63 7.00 -16.87 -3.03
C PRO A 63 5.64 -16.21 -2.81
N GLY A 64 4.57 -17.00 -2.89
CA GLY A 64 3.19 -16.50 -2.73
C GLY A 64 2.57 -15.91 -4.00
N HIS A 65 3.24 -15.92 -5.15
CA HIS A 65 2.64 -15.54 -6.44
C HIS A 65 1.47 -16.46 -6.79
N ILE A 66 0.37 -15.86 -7.27
CA ILE A 66 -0.82 -16.56 -7.74
C ILE A 66 -0.98 -16.26 -9.24
N PRO A 67 -0.57 -17.19 -10.12
CA PRO A 67 -0.72 -17.02 -11.57
C PRO A 67 -2.19 -16.79 -11.95
N THR A 68 -2.44 -15.75 -12.75
CA THR A 68 -3.79 -15.43 -13.22
C THR A 68 -3.82 -15.16 -14.72
N SER A 69 -4.78 -15.75 -15.41
CA SER A 69 -5.10 -15.40 -16.79
C SER A 69 -5.74 -14.01 -16.88
N THR A 70 -5.71 -13.40 -18.08
CA THR A 70 -6.36 -12.09 -18.32
C THR A 70 -7.83 -12.08 -17.91
N LEU A 71 -8.58 -13.16 -18.21
CA LEU A 71 -9.99 -13.26 -17.80
C LEU A 71 -10.14 -13.31 -16.28
N GLN A 72 -9.30 -14.08 -15.59
CA GLN A 72 -9.30 -14.13 -14.12
C GLN A 72 -8.97 -12.76 -13.52
N LYS A 73 -7.98 -12.03 -14.07
CA LYS A 73 -7.66 -10.66 -13.65
C LYS A 73 -8.82 -9.69 -13.84
N VAL A 74 -9.51 -9.75 -14.98
CA VAL A 74 -10.69 -8.91 -15.24
C VAL A 74 -11.80 -9.21 -14.23
N LEU A 75 -12.10 -10.49 -13.99
CA LEU A 75 -13.12 -10.88 -13.02
C LEU A 75 -12.76 -10.47 -11.58
N LEU A 76 -11.51 -10.68 -11.17
CA LEU A 76 -11.00 -10.24 -9.88
C LEU A 76 -11.07 -8.72 -9.73
N SER A 77 -10.71 -7.96 -10.79
CA SER A 77 -10.78 -6.50 -10.80
C SER A 77 -12.21 -6.00 -10.63
N ILE A 78 -13.16 -6.55 -11.40
CA ILE A 78 -14.58 -6.14 -11.33
C ILE A 78 -15.15 -6.48 -9.94
N GLY A 79 -14.92 -7.70 -9.45
CA GLY A 79 -15.39 -8.12 -8.13
C GLY A 79 -14.81 -7.26 -7.00
N SER A 80 -13.51 -7.00 -7.06
CA SER A 80 -12.80 -6.21 -6.04
C SER A 80 -13.21 -4.74 -6.07
N ALA A 81 -13.39 -4.14 -7.25
CA ALA A 81 -13.91 -2.78 -7.38
C ALA A 81 -15.32 -2.65 -6.82
N GLY A 82 -16.23 -3.58 -7.18
CA GLY A 82 -17.59 -3.61 -6.64
C GLY A 82 -17.59 -3.73 -5.11
N MET A 83 -16.79 -4.64 -4.56
CA MET A 83 -16.72 -4.85 -3.12
C MET A 83 -16.09 -3.66 -2.37
N SER A 84 -15.03 -3.05 -2.90
CA SER A 84 -14.38 -1.86 -2.30
C SER A 84 -15.30 -0.63 -2.29
N LEU A 85 -16.20 -0.52 -3.27
CA LEU A 85 -17.24 0.50 -3.31
C LEU A 85 -18.40 0.22 -2.35
N LEU A 86 -18.64 -1.02 -1.96
CA LEU A 86 -19.64 -1.36 -0.94
C LEU A 86 -19.07 -1.28 0.47
N ASP A 87 -17.85 -1.76 0.66
CA ASP A 87 -17.16 -1.85 1.93
C ASP A 87 -15.67 -1.48 1.78
N PRO A 88 -15.31 -0.20 2.05
CA PRO A 88 -13.93 0.27 1.99
C PRO A 88 -13.02 -0.30 3.07
N SER A 89 -13.57 -0.91 4.12
CA SER A 89 -12.76 -1.53 5.18
C SER A 89 -12.09 -2.83 4.72
N ARG A 90 -12.51 -3.35 3.56
CA ARG A 90 -11.93 -4.49 2.86
C ARG A 90 -10.67 -4.08 2.10
N ASP A 91 -9.61 -3.85 2.86
CA ASP A 91 -8.27 -3.57 2.37
C ASP A 91 -7.76 -4.65 1.39
N ASP A 92 -8.13 -5.92 1.59
CA ASP A 92 -7.85 -7.05 0.70
C ASP A 92 -8.41 -6.85 -0.72
N MET A 93 -9.59 -6.24 -0.85
CA MET A 93 -10.20 -5.96 -2.15
C MET A 93 -9.53 -4.77 -2.84
N ILE A 94 -9.14 -3.74 -2.09
CA ILE A 94 -8.39 -2.60 -2.64
C ILE A 94 -7.01 -3.06 -3.12
N ALA A 95 -6.35 -3.91 -2.32
CA ALA A 95 -5.07 -4.54 -2.62
C ALA A 95 -5.17 -5.36 -3.92
N THR A 96 -6.16 -6.27 -4.00
CA THR A 96 -6.40 -7.10 -5.18
C THR A 96 -6.67 -6.24 -6.42
N LEU A 97 -7.53 -5.22 -6.31
CA LEU A 97 -7.85 -4.30 -7.40
C LEU A 97 -6.59 -3.63 -7.96
N GLY A 98 -5.70 -3.17 -7.06
CA GLY A 98 -4.45 -2.53 -7.47
C GLY A 98 -3.51 -3.46 -8.22
N GLU A 99 -3.36 -4.71 -7.76
CA GLU A 99 -2.49 -5.69 -8.42
C GLU A 99 -3.03 -6.13 -9.77
N THR A 100 -4.36 -6.30 -9.90
CA THR A 100 -4.97 -6.83 -11.14
C THR A 100 -5.16 -5.78 -12.22
N THR A 101 -5.16 -4.49 -11.87
CA THR A 101 -5.34 -3.37 -12.83
C THR A 101 -4.10 -2.52 -13.03
N GLY A 102 -3.10 -2.63 -12.15
CA GLY A 102 -1.98 -1.70 -12.06
C GLY A 102 -0.84 -1.93 -13.04
N THR A 103 -0.80 -3.01 -13.83
CA THR A 103 0.40 -3.41 -14.59
C THR A 103 1.03 -2.27 -15.43
N TRP A 104 0.23 -1.52 -16.18
CA TRP A 104 0.74 -0.40 -17.00
C TRP A 104 1.23 0.77 -16.15
N ALA A 105 0.49 1.11 -15.08
CA ALA A 105 0.89 2.15 -14.15
C ALA A 105 2.18 1.77 -13.41
N LEU A 106 2.33 0.51 -12.98
CA LEU A 106 3.55 0.00 -12.34
C LEU A 106 4.77 0.10 -13.25
N ARG A 107 4.62 -0.20 -14.56
CA ARG A 107 5.69 0.02 -15.54
C ARG A 107 6.08 1.49 -15.65
N SER A 108 5.10 2.38 -15.76
CA SER A 108 5.37 3.82 -15.81
C SER A 108 6.02 4.35 -14.53
N ILE A 109 5.61 3.86 -13.36
CA ILE A 109 6.26 4.19 -12.08
C ILE A 109 7.71 3.72 -12.09
N LYS A 110 7.97 2.48 -12.50
CA LYS A 110 9.32 1.93 -12.62
C LYS A 110 10.19 2.77 -13.54
N GLU A 111 9.72 3.08 -14.75
CA GLU A 111 10.43 3.93 -15.71
C GLU A 111 10.78 5.31 -15.13
N LYS A 112 9.85 5.93 -14.39
CA LYS A 112 10.11 7.20 -13.69
C LYS A 112 11.16 7.05 -12.58
N MET A 113 11.15 5.93 -11.84
CA MET A 113 12.17 5.64 -10.82
C MET A 113 13.54 5.36 -11.46
N GLU A 114 13.60 4.66 -12.59
CA GLU A 114 14.84 4.41 -13.33
C GLU A 114 15.44 5.69 -13.92
N ALA A 115 14.62 6.69 -14.22
CA ALA A 115 15.10 8.00 -14.68
C ALA A 115 15.65 8.89 -13.54
N ASP A 116 15.48 8.49 -12.28
CA ASP A 116 15.92 9.24 -11.10
C ASP A 116 17.08 8.51 -10.38
N PRO A 117 18.20 9.18 -10.06
CA PRO A 117 19.34 8.52 -9.39
C PRO A 117 18.98 7.86 -8.05
N THR A 118 18.11 8.48 -7.25
CA THR A 118 17.63 7.91 -5.99
C THR A 118 16.65 6.78 -6.25
N GLY A 119 15.77 6.92 -7.25
CA GLY A 119 14.89 5.85 -7.72
C GLY A 119 15.64 4.59 -8.15
N GLN A 120 16.76 4.73 -8.88
CA GLN A 120 17.63 3.60 -9.25
C GLN A 120 18.21 2.87 -8.03
N ARG A 121 18.68 3.64 -7.02
CA ARG A 121 19.16 3.07 -5.75
C ARG A 121 18.05 2.27 -5.07
N ILE A 122 16.85 2.84 -4.96
CA ILE A 122 15.69 2.18 -4.36
C ILE A 122 15.31 0.88 -5.10
N LEU A 123 15.34 0.87 -6.44
CA LEU A 123 15.03 -0.33 -7.24
C LEU A 123 16.09 -1.42 -7.08
N THR A 124 17.34 -1.03 -6.81
CA THR A 124 18.48 -1.94 -6.60
C THR A 124 18.49 -2.51 -5.18
N GLU A 125 18.40 -1.64 -4.17
CA GLU A 125 18.50 -1.99 -2.75
C GLU A 125 17.20 -2.62 -2.22
N GLN A 126 16.06 -2.30 -2.86
CA GLN A 126 14.72 -2.77 -2.50
C GLN A 126 14.39 -2.65 -0.99
N PRO A 127 14.56 -1.47 -0.36
CA PRO A 127 14.24 -1.29 1.05
C PRO A 127 12.77 -1.62 1.33
N VAL A 128 12.54 -2.25 2.49
CA VAL A 128 11.22 -2.66 2.97
C VAL A 128 10.95 -1.93 4.29
N ILE A 129 9.73 -1.45 4.48
CA ILE A 129 9.32 -0.76 5.72
C ILE A 129 8.41 -1.69 6.53
N ASN A 130 8.95 -2.23 7.63
CA ASN A 130 8.27 -3.10 8.59
C ASN A 130 8.94 -2.99 9.96
N THR A 131 8.42 -3.61 11.02
CA THR A 131 9.01 -3.46 12.37
C THR A 131 10.41 -4.06 12.52
N ASN A 132 10.88 -4.87 11.56
CA ASN A 132 12.24 -5.40 11.56
C ASN A 132 13.25 -4.40 10.99
N THR A 133 12.80 -3.46 10.15
CA THR A 133 13.65 -2.44 9.52
C THR A 133 13.49 -1.05 10.11
N VAL A 134 12.34 -0.75 10.73
CA VAL A 134 12.09 0.52 11.42
C VAL A 134 11.64 0.28 12.85
N SER A 135 12.37 0.87 13.81
CA SER A 135 12.00 0.82 15.23
C SER A 135 10.93 1.87 15.54
N ILE A 136 9.76 1.42 15.98
CA ILE A 136 8.66 2.30 16.39
C ILE A 136 9.05 3.13 17.61
N ASP A 137 9.78 2.54 18.56
CA ASP A 137 10.29 3.24 19.74
C ASP A 137 11.30 4.33 19.34
N TYR A 138 12.15 4.05 18.35
CA TYR A 138 13.07 5.03 17.80
C TYR A 138 12.31 6.22 17.20
N LEU A 139 11.35 5.97 16.30
CA LEU A 139 10.52 7.04 15.72
C LEU A 139 9.77 7.84 16.80
N GLY A 140 9.33 7.17 17.86
CA GLY A 140 8.69 7.79 19.02
C GLY A 140 9.65 8.62 19.89
N SER A 141 10.95 8.33 19.87
CA SER A 141 11.96 9.08 20.62
C SER A 141 12.42 10.37 19.93
N LEU A 142 12.16 10.50 18.61
CA LEU A 142 12.59 11.64 17.83
C LEU A 142 11.94 12.97 18.29
N PRO A 143 12.62 14.11 18.08
CA PRO A 143 12.06 15.42 18.41
C PRO A 143 10.74 15.72 17.67
N GLU A 144 9.85 16.47 18.32
CA GLU A 144 8.67 17.04 17.65
C GLU A 144 9.10 17.90 16.46
N GLY A 145 8.34 17.83 15.35
CA GLY A 145 8.66 18.51 14.09
C GLY A 145 9.41 17.64 13.08
N THR A 146 10.04 16.54 13.50
CA THR A 146 10.69 15.61 12.56
C THR A 146 9.67 14.76 11.79
N PHE A 147 10.05 14.32 10.58
CA PHE A 147 9.20 13.44 9.77
C PHE A 147 8.92 12.09 10.45
N GLY A 148 9.94 11.47 11.05
CA GLY A 148 9.80 10.21 11.77
C GLY A 148 8.85 10.31 12.96
N LYS A 149 8.96 11.39 13.76
CA LYS A 149 8.01 11.65 14.85
C LYS A 149 6.59 11.86 14.35
N LYS A 150 6.42 12.53 13.20
CA LYS A 150 5.10 12.70 12.56
C LYS A 150 4.49 11.36 12.13
N TYR A 151 5.30 10.48 11.54
CA TYR A 151 4.86 9.13 11.16
C TYR A 151 4.50 8.29 12.38
N TRP A 152 5.30 8.35 13.45
CA TRP A 152 4.97 7.69 14.72
C TRP A 152 3.63 8.15 15.29
N HIS A 153 3.35 9.46 15.29
CA HIS A 153 2.04 10.00 15.71
C HIS A 153 0.91 9.48 14.83
N PHE A 154 1.13 9.37 13.52
CA PHE A 154 0.14 8.81 12.59
C PHE A 154 -0.16 7.33 12.93
N LEU A 155 0.86 6.50 13.12
CA LEU A 155 0.67 5.10 13.48
C LEU A 155 -0.04 4.95 14.83
N SER A 156 0.49 5.62 15.86
CA SER A 156 0.02 5.50 17.25
C SER A 156 -1.42 5.95 17.41
N LYS A 157 -1.79 7.08 16.79
CA LYS A 157 -3.15 7.64 16.90
C LYS A 157 -4.20 6.76 16.25
N ASN A 158 -3.85 6.05 15.18
CA ASN A 158 -4.78 5.24 14.41
C ASN A 158 -4.72 3.74 14.76
N GLY A 159 -3.77 3.33 15.62
CA GLY A 159 -3.54 1.93 15.96
C GLY A 159 -3.03 1.11 14.78
N PHE A 160 -2.27 1.74 13.88
CA PHE A 160 -1.71 1.09 12.69
C PHE A 160 -0.32 0.51 12.97
N SER A 161 0.05 -0.50 12.19
CA SER A 161 1.42 -1.05 12.15
C SER A 161 1.95 -1.01 10.72
N PRO A 162 3.25 -0.70 10.52
CA PRO A 162 3.92 -0.89 9.22
C PRO A 162 3.78 -2.32 8.65
N ASP A 163 3.62 -3.34 9.52
CA ASP A 163 3.49 -4.75 9.11
C ASP A 163 2.10 -5.10 8.58
N ALA A 164 1.11 -4.21 8.72
CA ALA A 164 -0.27 -4.49 8.32
C ALA A 164 -0.46 -4.58 6.79
N ARG A 165 0.57 -4.24 6.00
CA ARG A 165 0.49 -4.22 4.54
C ARG A 165 0.51 -5.63 3.96
N LEU A 166 -0.54 -5.95 3.22
CA LEU A 166 -0.71 -7.27 2.60
C LEU A 166 0.41 -7.57 1.58
N PRO A 167 0.87 -8.83 1.52
CA PRO A 167 1.81 -9.29 0.50
C PRO A 167 1.20 -9.15 -0.92
N ILE A 168 2.08 -9.16 -1.92
CA ILE A 168 1.72 -9.07 -3.34
C ILE A 168 1.50 -10.47 -3.89
N HIS A 169 0.43 -10.70 -4.65
CA HIS A 169 0.07 -12.05 -5.14
C HIS A 169 -0.17 -12.12 -6.66
N PHE A 170 -0.82 -11.12 -7.26
CA PHE A 170 -1.39 -11.14 -8.61
C PHE A 170 -0.61 -10.29 -9.64
N VAL A 171 0.55 -9.77 -9.24
CA VAL A 171 1.48 -9.09 -10.15
C VAL A 171 2.36 -10.15 -10.81
N ASP A 172 2.23 -10.30 -12.13
CA ASP A 172 2.95 -11.33 -12.92
C ASP A 172 4.31 -10.84 -13.41
N ASP A 173 5.05 -10.12 -12.57
CA ASP A 173 6.37 -9.57 -12.87
C ASP A 173 7.11 -9.30 -11.54
N PRO A 174 8.24 -9.98 -11.25
CA PRO A 174 8.98 -9.79 -10.01
C PRO A 174 9.49 -8.36 -9.79
N GLU A 175 9.87 -7.64 -10.84
CA GLU A 175 10.35 -6.26 -10.71
C GLU A 175 9.18 -5.33 -10.36
N LEU A 176 8.04 -5.49 -11.03
CA LEU A 176 6.84 -4.70 -10.74
C LEU A 176 6.21 -5.07 -9.39
N LYS A 177 6.44 -6.30 -8.89
CA LYS A 177 6.03 -6.71 -7.55
C LYS A 177 6.66 -5.83 -6.49
N TYR A 178 7.96 -5.52 -6.61
CA TYR A 178 8.61 -4.62 -5.66
C TYR A 178 8.04 -3.20 -5.74
N VAL A 179 7.82 -2.67 -6.96
CA VAL A 179 7.22 -1.33 -7.14
C VAL A 179 5.84 -1.22 -6.48
N MET A 180 5.00 -2.25 -6.62
CA MET A 180 3.69 -2.30 -5.97
C MET A 180 3.81 -2.44 -4.45
N LEU A 181 4.75 -3.24 -3.95
CA LEU A 181 5.03 -3.37 -2.52
C LEU A 181 5.46 -2.04 -1.91
N ARG A 182 6.42 -1.35 -2.55
CA ARG A 182 6.89 -0.03 -2.12
C ARG A 182 5.71 0.93 -2.04
N TYR A 183 4.89 1.01 -3.10
CA TYR A 183 3.71 1.88 -3.13
C TYR A 183 2.80 1.63 -1.91
N ARG A 184 2.54 0.37 -1.57
CA ARG A 184 1.73 0.02 -0.39
C ARG A 184 2.34 0.50 0.92
N GLN A 185 3.65 0.31 1.08
CA GLN A 185 4.34 0.63 2.32
C GLN A 185 4.50 2.13 2.54
N VAL A 186 4.77 2.89 1.47
CA VAL A 186 4.95 4.35 1.56
C VAL A 186 3.63 5.13 1.60
N HIS A 187 2.48 4.48 1.41
CA HIS A 187 1.17 5.15 1.47
C HIS A 187 0.93 5.89 2.81
N ASP A 188 1.25 5.26 3.95
CA ASP A 188 1.10 5.92 5.26
C ASP A 188 2.13 7.06 5.46
N LEU A 189 3.27 6.96 4.80
CA LEU A 189 4.26 8.02 4.76
C LEU A 189 3.75 9.21 3.95
N PHE A 190 3.00 8.97 2.86
CA PHE A 190 2.33 10.04 2.12
C PHE A 190 1.34 10.78 3.01
N HIS A 191 0.53 10.07 3.80
CA HIS A 191 -0.33 10.73 4.80
C HIS A 191 0.46 11.63 5.77
N SER A 192 1.62 11.16 6.22
CA SER A 192 2.47 11.85 7.19
C SER A 192 3.09 13.12 6.60
N VAL A 193 3.71 13.03 5.42
CA VAL A 193 4.32 14.18 4.74
C VAL A 193 3.27 15.17 4.25
N LEU A 194 2.14 14.70 3.71
CA LEU A 194 1.02 15.53 3.26
C LEU A 194 0.18 16.09 4.41
N GLY A 195 0.42 15.66 5.65
CA GLY A 195 -0.33 16.11 6.82
C GLY A 195 -1.82 15.73 6.79
N MET A 196 -2.19 14.68 6.04
CA MET A 196 -3.58 14.26 5.85
C MET A 196 -3.91 13.07 6.77
N PRO A 197 -4.89 13.19 7.69
CA PRO A 197 -5.32 12.06 8.51
C PRO A 197 -6.14 11.06 7.68
N PRO A 198 -6.23 9.78 8.11
CA PRO A 198 -6.87 8.70 7.35
C PRO A 198 -8.40 8.70 7.51
N HIS A 199 -9.01 9.87 7.68
CA HIS A 199 -10.46 10.05 7.57
C HIS A 199 -10.84 10.35 6.11
N MET A 200 -12.11 10.19 5.73
CA MET A 200 -12.56 10.29 4.33
C MET A 200 -12.01 11.51 3.55
N LEU A 201 -11.98 12.72 4.14
CA LEU A 201 -11.47 13.91 3.45
C LEU A 201 -9.97 13.85 3.15
N GLY A 202 -9.18 13.32 4.09
CA GLY A 202 -7.73 13.23 3.99
C GLY A 202 -7.33 12.07 3.08
N GLU A 203 -8.02 10.94 3.22
CA GLU A 203 -7.87 9.78 2.34
C GLU A 203 -8.06 10.16 0.87
N VAL A 204 -9.17 10.82 0.54
CA VAL A 204 -9.44 11.22 -0.85
C VAL A 204 -8.42 12.25 -1.35
N ALA A 205 -7.96 13.16 -0.49
CA ALA A 205 -6.90 14.10 -0.86
C ALA A 205 -5.58 13.39 -1.20
N VAL A 206 -5.17 12.41 -0.38
CA VAL A 206 -3.99 11.57 -0.67
C VAL A 206 -4.20 10.77 -1.95
N LYS A 207 -5.38 10.18 -2.16
CA LYS A 207 -5.70 9.44 -3.40
C LYS A 207 -5.57 10.30 -4.66
N TRP A 208 -5.88 11.60 -4.60
CA TRP A 208 -5.64 12.52 -5.72
C TRP A 208 -4.15 12.71 -6.01
N VAL A 209 -3.33 12.92 -4.98
CA VAL A 209 -1.87 13.02 -5.13
C VAL A 209 -1.32 11.71 -5.71
N GLU A 210 -1.71 10.57 -5.14
CA GLU A 210 -1.30 9.26 -5.63
C GLU A 210 -1.73 9.01 -7.07
N ALA A 211 -2.98 9.34 -7.44
CA ALA A 211 -3.49 9.15 -8.80
C ALA A 211 -2.68 9.94 -9.82
N LEU A 212 -2.35 11.20 -9.50
CA LEU A 212 -1.57 12.07 -10.39
C LEU A 212 -0.12 11.64 -10.52
N GLN A 213 0.50 11.16 -9.43
CA GLN A 213 1.90 10.75 -9.49
C GLN A 213 2.08 9.35 -10.08
N THR A 214 1.25 8.39 -9.66
CA THR A 214 1.43 6.96 -9.93
C THR A 214 0.62 6.46 -11.14
N GLY A 215 -0.49 7.11 -11.48
CA GLY A 215 -1.41 6.63 -12.52
C GLY A 215 -2.14 5.33 -12.15
N LEU A 216 -2.04 4.87 -10.90
CA LEU A 216 -2.63 3.61 -10.45
C LEU A 216 -4.16 3.67 -10.49
N PRO A 217 -4.86 2.73 -11.16
CA PRO A 217 -6.31 2.82 -11.35
C PRO A 217 -7.12 2.88 -10.05
N MET A 218 -6.75 2.12 -9.01
CA MET A 218 -7.42 2.17 -7.72
C MET A 218 -7.29 3.53 -7.02
N CYS A 219 -6.16 4.24 -7.21
CA CYS A 219 -5.99 5.59 -6.69
C CYS A 219 -6.92 6.56 -7.40
N ALA A 220 -6.97 6.51 -8.74
CA ALA A 220 -7.87 7.33 -9.54
C ALA A 220 -9.35 7.06 -9.20
N LEU A 221 -9.74 5.79 -9.08
CA LEU A 221 -11.10 5.41 -8.67
C LEU A 221 -11.44 5.91 -7.26
N GLY A 222 -10.52 5.76 -6.30
CA GLY A 222 -10.69 6.29 -4.94
C GLY A 222 -10.83 7.81 -4.91
N ALA A 223 -10.01 8.51 -5.70
CA ALA A 223 -10.03 9.97 -5.84
C ALA A 223 -11.34 10.49 -6.46
N LEU A 224 -11.87 9.79 -7.48
CA LEU A 224 -13.09 10.18 -8.20
C LEU A 224 -14.37 9.82 -7.44
N PHE A 225 -14.45 8.61 -6.89
CA PHE A 225 -15.69 8.08 -6.31
C PHE A 225 -15.74 8.17 -4.78
N GLY A 226 -14.61 8.31 -4.09
CA GLY A 226 -14.56 8.51 -2.64
C GLY A 226 -15.38 9.72 -2.14
N PRO A 227 -15.34 10.89 -2.81
CA PRO A 227 -16.15 12.06 -2.43
C PRO A 227 -17.66 11.83 -2.40
N LEU A 228 -18.19 10.84 -3.12
CA LEU A 228 -19.64 10.60 -3.19
C LEU A 228 -20.25 10.23 -1.83
N ARG A 229 -19.41 9.83 -0.85
CA ARG A 229 -19.83 9.52 0.52
C ARG A 229 -19.75 10.71 1.48
N LEU A 230 -19.33 11.88 1.01
CA LEU A 230 -19.21 13.08 1.83
C LEU A 230 -20.58 13.75 2.03
N GLY A 231 -20.87 14.14 3.27
CA GLY A 231 -22.01 15.01 3.56
C GLY A 231 -21.77 16.45 3.06
N PRO A 232 -22.83 17.27 2.88
CA PRO A 232 -22.75 18.56 2.18
C PRO A 232 -21.66 19.52 2.69
N LYS A 233 -21.47 19.62 4.02
CA LYS A 233 -20.44 20.47 4.63
C LYS A 233 -19.03 20.00 4.28
N HIS A 234 -18.79 18.69 4.32
CA HIS A 234 -17.50 18.11 3.96
C HIS A 234 -17.24 18.20 2.46
N THR A 235 -18.26 18.01 1.62
CA THR A 235 -18.17 18.20 0.17
C THR A 235 -17.75 19.61 -0.20
N LYS A 236 -18.35 20.63 0.42
CA LYS A 236 -17.94 22.03 0.21
C LYS A 236 -16.47 22.25 0.57
N LYS A 237 -16.06 21.85 1.79
CA LYS A 237 -14.66 21.97 2.25
C LYS A 237 -13.70 21.21 1.33
N TYR A 238 -14.10 20.03 0.87
CA TYR A 238 -13.33 19.22 -0.06
C TYR A 238 -13.08 19.95 -1.38
N LEU A 239 -14.15 20.43 -2.03
CA LEU A 239 -14.07 21.10 -3.34
C LEU A 239 -13.33 22.44 -3.28
N GLU A 240 -13.55 23.23 -2.22
CA GLU A 240 -12.97 24.58 -2.10
C GLU A 240 -11.52 24.57 -1.59
N THR A 241 -11.10 23.54 -0.85
CA THR A 241 -9.81 23.54 -0.15
C THR A 241 -8.95 22.32 -0.48
N TYR A 242 -9.44 21.12 -0.20
CA TYR A 242 -8.60 19.91 -0.29
C TYR A 242 -8.30 19.49 -1.72
N LEU A 243 -9.29 19.50 -2.60
CA LEU A 243 -9.13 19.04 -3.99
C LEU A 243 -8.15 19.94 -4.78
N PRO A 244 -8.29 21.28 -4.79
CA PRO A 244 -7.31 22.14 -5.48
C PRO A 244 -5.90 21.99 -4.92
N TRP A 245 -5.76 21.86 -3.59
CA TRP A 245 -4.47 21.65 -2.94
C TRP A 245 -3.86 20.29 -3.31
N ALA A 246 -4.65 19.21 -3.29
CA ALA A 246 -4.18 17.88 -3.65
C ALA A 246 -3.76 17.80 -5.12
N ILE A 247 -4.48 18.47 -6.02
CA ILE A 247 -4.11 18.55 -7.44
C ILE A 247 -2.76 19.26 -7.61
N ARG A 248 -2.57 20.43 -6.98
CA ARG A 248 -1.29 21.16 -7.06
C ARG A 248 -0.13 20.32 -6.53
N ASN A 249 -0.29 19.68 -5.37
CA ASN A 249 0.74 18.80 -4.82
C ASN A 249 1.00 17.58 -5.71
N GLY A 250 -0.04 16.94 -6.25
CA GLY A 250 0.10 15.80 -7.15
C GLY A 250 0.82 16.14 -8.46
N GLN A 251 0.71 17.37 -8.94
CA GLN A 251 1.36 17.84 -10.17
C GLN A 251 2.77 18.41 -9.94
N ASN A 252 2.98 19.11 -8.83
CA ASN A 252 4.18 19.92 -8.63
C ASN A 252 5.20 19.27 -7.70
N ALA A 253 4.80 18.38 -6.79
CA ALA A 253 5.74 17.73 -5.89
C ALA A 253 6.72 16.84 -6.68
N LYS A 254 7.91 16.63 -6.12
CA LYS A 254 8.83 15.60 -6.59
C LYS A 254 8.13 14.24 -6.58
N PHE A 255 8.61 13.32 -7.42
CA PHE A 255 8.00 12.01 -7.55
C PHE A 255 8.22 11.18 -6.27
N LEU A 256 7.17 11.00 -5.47
CA LEU A 256 7.26 10.50 -4.10
C LEU A 256 7.66 9.02 -4.00
N MET A 257 7.50 8.27 -5.08
CA MET A 257 7.99 6.89 -5.17
C MET A 257 9.52 6.81 -5.25
N ALA A 258 10.18 7.87 -5.73
CA ALA A 258 11.64 7.99 -5.84
C ALA A 258 12.29 8.73 -4.65
N VAL A 259 11.54 8.99 -3.58
CA VAL A 259 12.08 9.50 -2.31
C VAL A 259 12.55 8.32 -1.46
N TYR A 260 13.76 8.39 -0.93
CA TYR A 260 14.33 7.36 -0.03
C TYR A 260 13.90 7.66 1.41
N TRP A 261 12.61 7.47 1.71
CA TRP A 261 11.97 7.81 2.98
C TRP A 261 12.70 7.30 4.23
N GLU A 262 13.33 6.15 4.11
CA GLU A 262 14.07 5.46 5.16
C GLU A 262 15.30 6.26 5.63
N GLU A 263 15.79 7.22 4.84
CA GLU A 263 16.90 8.13 5.16
C GLU A 263 16.42 9.46 5.78
N HIS A 264 15.11 9.72 5.83
CA HIS A 264 14.53 11.04 6.20
C HIS A 264 13.86 11.08 7.59
N TRP A 265 14.05 10.09 8.45
CA TRP A 265 13.34 10.04 9.74
C TRP A 265 13.63 11.23 10.65
N GLU A 266 14.87 11.68 10.69
CA GLU A 266 15.33 12.77 11.57
C GLU A 266 15.12 14.17 10.97
N ASP A 267 14.80 14.25 9.69
CA ASP A 267 14.66 15.53 8.99
C ASP A 267 13.48 16.34 9.51
N ASP A 268 13.66 17.67 9.56
CA ASP A 268 12.56 18.59 9.82
C ASP A 268 11.49 18.44 8.73
N LEU A 269 10.24 18.26 9.15
CA LEU A 269 9.12 17.99 8.26
C LEU A 269 8.83 19.14 7.29
N GLU A 270 8.97 20.39 7.73
CA GLU A 270 8.69 21.53 6.87
C GLU A 270 9.82 21.75 5.86
N THR A 271 11.08 21.55 6.26
CA THR A 271 12.22 21.51 5.33
C THR A 271 12.05 20.40 4.30
N LEU A 272 11.71 19.17 4.73
CA LEU A 272 11.47 18.05 3.82
C LEU A 272 10.34 18.36 2.82
N ARG A 273 9.24 18.99 3.27
CA ARG A 273 8.16 19.42 2.36
C ARG A 273 8.66 20.42 1.32
N GLN A 274 9.46 21.41 1.72
CA GLN A 274 10.02 22.39 0.80
C GLN A 274 10.92 21.72 -0.25
N GLU A 275 11.79 20.80 0.18
CA GLU A 275 12.67 20.04 -0.72
C GLU A 275 11.91 19.15 -1.70
N LEU A 276 10.76 18.62 -1.28
CA LEU A 276 9.87 17.82 -2.11
C LEU A 276 8.86 18.65 -2.92
N ASN A 277 8.90 19.98 -2.81
CA ASN A 277 7.95 20.90 -3.43
C ASN A 277 6.48 20.59 -3.05
N ILE A 278 6.26 20.28 -1.78
CA ILE A 278 4.95 20.02 -1.18
C ILE A 278 4.46 21.30 -0.49
N GLU A 279 3.28 21.78 -0.89
CA GLU A 279 2.62 22.91 -0.23
C GLU A 279 2.16 22.51 1.19
N PRO A 280 2.25 23.41 2.19
CA PRO A 280 1.74 23.15 3.52
C PRO A 280 0.28 22.67 3.51
N PRO A 281 -0.09 21.72 4.39
CA PRO A 281 -1.44 21.17 4.40
C PRO A 281 -2.48 22.23 4.76
N PRO A 282 -3.69 22.18 4.17
CA PRO A 282 -4.77 23.06 4.56
C PRO A 282 -5.13 22.87 6.04
N ILE A 283 -5.39 23.97 6.75
CA ILE A 283 -5.66 23.96 8.19
C ILE A 283 -6.83 23.02 8.49
N ILE A 284 -6.52 21.91 9.16
CA ILE A 284 -7.51 21.04 9.75
C ILE A 284 -7.87 21.69 11.07
N ALA A 285 -8.94 22.48 11.10
CA ALA A 285 -9.47 22.98 12.37
C ALA A 285 -9.63 21.80 13.32
N SER A 286 -8.82 21.75 14.38
CA SER A 286 -9.00 20.80 15.46
C SER A 286 -10.37 21.10 16.09
N LYS A 287 -11.15 20.05 16.35
CA LYS A 287 -12.25 20.23 17.31
C LYS A 287 -11.57 20.50 18.66
N SER A 288 -11.63 21.75 19.11
CA SER A 288 -11.50 22.14 20.50
C SER A 288 -12.49 21.36 21.36
#